data_AF-A0A9E1I7N4-F1
#
_entry.id   AF-A0A9E1I7N4-F1
#
_cell.length_a   1.000
_cell.length_b   1.000
_cell.length_c   1.000
_cell.angle_alpha   90.00
_cell.angle_beta   90.00
_cell.angle_gamma   90.00
#
_symmetry.space_group_name_H-M   'P 1'
#
loop_
_entity.id
_entity.type
_entity.pdbx_description
1 polymer ?
#
loop_
_entity_poly.entity_id
_entity_poly.type
_entity_poly.pdbx_seq_one_letter_code
_entity_poly.pdbx_strand_id
1 'polypeptide(L)'
;MAARIVHHAAAERLLKCVEFKNPDRFRFGIIMPDSAGWSSEESKKAHFLKLVCSGTKKTYDLTAFRSRFGRKVMTDDLYLGYYLHLVQDLLFRGFIYGKYNWDPHTDGNIDRLHDDYRKANTYLSKRHGLTFNIVLPENLNAEELIHIAEFKPREFLAEMYSDYKQNSGDLTKASPAFFFTGEMADEFIEIAVGGCLNELNALQKGVSAINETLLAFAW
;
A
#
# COMPACT_ATOMS: atom_id res chain seq x y z
N MET A 1 -3.54 1.86 -9.51
CA MET A 1 -2.77 0.64 -9.13
C MET A 1 -3.76 -0.44 -8.68
N ALA A 2 -3.60 -1.71 -9.07
CA ALA A 2 -4.64 -2.71 -8.84
C ALA A 2 -4.61 -3.36 -7.43
N ALA A 3 -3.54 -3.22 -6.65
CA ALA A 3 -3.45 -3.76 -5.29
C ALA A 3 -4.10 -2.88 -4.19
N ARG A 4 -4.85 -1.83 -4.56
CA ARG A 4 -5.41 -0.85 -3.62
C ARG A 4 -6.32 -1.44 -2.52
N ILE A 5 -7.04 -2.53 -2.81
CA ILE A 5 -7.86 -3.22 -1.79
C ILE A 5 -6.99 -4.04 -0.83
N VAL A 6 -5.80 -4.49 -1.25
CA VAL A 6 -4.85 -5.21 -0.37
C VAL A 6 -4.37 -4.28 0.74
N HIS A 7 -3.96 -3.06 0.40
CA HIS A 7 -3.59 -2.04 1.39
C HIS A 7 -4.74 -1.72 2.34
N HIS A 8 -5.95 -1.57 1.81
CA HIS A 8 -7.13 -1.33 2.62
C HIS A 8 -7.47 -2.52 3.55
N ALA A 9 -7.33 -3.76 3.07
CA ALA A 9 -7.53 -4.95 3.89
C ALA A 9 -6.54 -5.00 5.07
N ALA A 10 -5.26 -4.70 4.81
CA ALA A 10 -4.26 -4.58 5.88
C ALA A 10 -4.60 -3.45 6.86
N ALA A 11 -5.12 -2.32 6.39
CA ALA A 11 -5.59 -1.22 7.25
C ALA A 11 -6.77 -1.63 8.13
N GLU A 12 -7.79 -2.30 7.59
CA GLU A 12 -8.93 -2.80 8.38
C GLU A 12 -8.49 -3.83 9.42
N ARG A 13 -7.42 -4.58 9.15
CA ARG A 13 -6.85 -5.49 10.14
C ARG A 13 -6.08 -4.74 11.23
N LEU A 14 -5.29 -3.73 10.87
CA LEU A 14 -4.56 -2.87 11.81
C LEU A 14 -5.51 -2.10 12.73
N LEU A 15 -6.63 -1.60 12.22
CA LEU A 15 -7.68 -0.90 12.99
C LEU A 15 -8.32 -1.77 14.09
N LYS A 16 -8.20 -3.10 14.00
CA LYS A 16 -8.63 -4.03 15.05
C LYS A 16 -7.55 -4.30 16.10
N CYS A 17 -6.31 -3.92 15.82
CA CYS A 17 -5.13 -4.21 16.65
C CYS A 17 -4.54 -2.96 17.32
N VAL A 18 -4.81 -1.78 16.76
CA VAL A 18 -4.21 -0.50 17.17
C VAL A 18 -5.31 0.54 17.29
N GLU A 19 -5.26 1.33 18.35
CA GLU A 19 -6.12 2.49 18.52
C GLU A 19 -5.55 3.68 17.73
N PHE A 20 -6.29 4.12 16.71
CA PHE A 20 -5.98 5.32 15.94
C PHE A 20 -6.84 6.48 16.42
N LYS A 21 -6.27 7.68 16.51
CA LYS A 21 -6.96 8.90 16.94
C LYS A 21 -8.08 9.30 15.97
N ASN A 22 -7.87 9.07 14.68
CA ASN A 22 -8.81 9.32 13.61
C ASN A 22 -8.72 8.19 12.56
N PRO A 23 -9.55 7.13 12.71
CA PRO A 23 -9.61 6.00 11.78
C PRO A 23 -9.87 6.39 10.32
N ASP A 24 -10.66 7.43 10.05
CA ASP A 24 -11.00 7.83 8.68
C ASP A 24 -9.80 8.48 7.98
N ARG A 25 -9.03 9.30 8.72
CA ARG A 25 -7.75 9.83 8.23
C ARG A 25 -6.74 8.73 8.01
N PHE A 26 -6.68 7.73 8.89
CA PHE A 26 -5.81 6.56 8.71
C PHE A 26 -6.13 5.80 7.42
N ARG A 27 -7.40 5.44 7.21
CA ARG A 27 -7.87 4.74 6.00
C ARG A 27 -7.50 5.49 4.73
N PHE A 28 -7.75 6.79 4.70
CA PHE A 28 -7.39 7.61 3.55
C PHE A 28 -5.88 7.72 3.37
N GLY A 29 -5.11 7.88 4.45
CA GLY A 29 -3.65 7.94 4.41
C GLY A 29 -3.03 6.69 3.78
N ILE A 30 -3.52 5.50 4.12
CA ILE A 30 -3.04 4.22 3.57
C ILE A 30 -3.20 4.13 2.05
N ILE A 31 -4.22 4.75 1.47
CA ILE A 31 -4.50 4.64 0.02
C ILE A 31 -4.05 5.89 -0.75
N MET A 32 -3.63 6.95 -0.05
CA MET A 32 -3.26 8.22 -0.67
C MET A 32 -2.10 8.11 -1.68
N PRO A 33 -1.01 7.35 -1.42
CA PRO A 33 0.09 7.26 -2.39
C PRO A 33 -0.34 6.73 -3.76
N ASP A 34 -1.27 5.77 -3.76
CA ASP A 34 -1.86 5.19 -4.97
C ASP A 34 -2.76 6.16 -5.76
N SER A 35 -3.16 7.27 -5.15
CA SER A 35 -3.95 8.32 -5.81
C SER A 35 -3.11 9.31 -6.60
N ALA A 36 -1.78 9.15 -6.63
CA ALA A 36 -0.91 9.99 -7.43
C ALA A 36 -1.24 9.92 -8.93
N GLY A 37 -0.92 11.00 -9.64
CA GLY A 37 -1.17 11.14 -11.07
C GLY A 37 -0.61 9.99 -11.88
N TRP A 38 -1.23 9.75 -13.04
CA TRP A 38 -0.98 8.60 -13.91
C TRP A 38 0.41 8.59 -14.58
N SER A 39 1.21 9.64 -14.39
CA SER A 39 2.57 9.65 -14.91
C SER A 39 3.49 8.81 -14.01
N SER A 40 4.50 8.20 -14.63
CA SER A 40 5.50 7.43 -13.89
C SER A 40 6.28 8.30 -12.89
N GLU A 41 6.45 9.60 -13.17
CA GLU A 41 7.16 10.53 -12.29
C GLU A 41 6.35 10.90 -11.04
N GLU A 42 5.05 11.17 -11.17
CA GLU A 42 4.20 11.47 -10.02
C GLU A 42 4.03 10.26 -9.11
N SER A 43 3.87 9.07 -9.70
CA SER A 43 3.86 7.81 -8.95
C SER A 43 5.17 7.59 -8.18
N LYS A 44 6.33 7.81 -8.80
CA LYS A 44 7.63 7.70 -8.11
C LYS A 44 7.76 8.65 -6.92
N LYS A 45 7.34 9.92 -7.09
CA LYS A 45 7.38 10.92 -6.01
C LYS A 45 6.48 10.52 -4.86
N ALA A 46 5.23 10.15 -5.14
CA ALA A 46 4.27 9.76 -4.12
C ALA A 46 4.73 8.54 -3.32
N HIS A 47 5.34 7.56 -3.97
CA HIS A 47 5.84 6.37 -3.26
C HIS A 47 7.24 6.59 -2.66
N PHE A 48 7.84 7.79 -2.74
CA PHE A 48 9.23 8.01 -2.28
C PHE A 48 10.22 7.03 -2.92
N LEU A 49 10.04 6.70 -4.20
CA LEU A 49 10.89 5.73 -4.86
C LEU A 49 12.33 6.25 -4.94
N LYS A 50 13.29 5.48 -4.43
CA LYS A 50 14.73 5.73 -4.60
C LYS A 50 15.44 4.55 -5.25
N LEU A 51 16.54 4.87 -5.93
CA LEU A 51 17.46 3.86 -6.45
C LEU A 51 18.59 3.62 -5.44
N VAL A 52 18.92 2.35 -5.27
CA VAL A 52 20.05 1.86 -4.46
C VAL A 52 20.91 0.92 -5.31
N CYS A 53 22.03 0.41 -4.75
CA CYS A 53 22.95 -0.48 -5.47
C CYS A 53 23.45 0.15 -6.79
N SER A 54 23.99 1.37 -6.72
CA SER A 54 24.48 2.10 -7.92
C SER A 54 23.45 2.25 -9.04
N GLY A 55 22.16 2.30 -8.71
CA GLY A 55 21.08 2.52 -9.67
C GLY A 55 20.32 1.26 -10.11
N THR A 56 20.74 0.07 -9.65
CA THR A 56 20.22 -1.21 -10.16
C THR A 56 18.98 -1.72 -9.42
N LYS A 57 18.77 -1.29 -8.17
CA LYS A 57 17.62 -1.72 -7.37
C LYS A 57 16.75 -0.55 -6.94
N LYS A 58 15.44 -0.79 -6.88
CA LYS A 58 14.42 0.16 -6.41
C LYS A 58 13.97 -0.18 -5.00
N THR A 59 13.83 0.85 -4.16
CA THR A 59 13.24 0.78 -2.81
C THR A 59 12.46 2.07 -2.52
N TYR A 60 11.83 2.15 -1.35
CA TYR A 60 11.05 3.30 -0.90
C TYR A 60 11.80 4.03 0.20
N ASP A 61 11.94 5.35 0.09
CA ASP A 61 12.76 6.17 1.00
C ASP A 61 12.05 6.51 2.30
N LEU A 62 11.88 5.48 3.14
CA LEU A 62 11.26 5.61 4.45
C LEU A 62 12.04 6.59 5.35
N THR A 63 13.38 6.63 5.22
CA THR A 63 14.21 7.58 5.96
C THR A 63 13.91 9.04 5.56
N ALA A 64 13.82 9.34 4.26
CA ALA A 64 13.44 10.69 3.82
C ALA A 64 12.02 11.06 4.27
N PHE A 65 11.07 10.12 4.20
CA PHE A 65 9.71 10.36 4.68
C PHE A 65 9.70 10.72 6.17
N ARG A 66 10.36 9.92 7.03
CA ARG A 66 10.44 10.16 8.47
C ARG A 66 11.20 11.45 8.79
N SER A 67 12.24 11.78 8.05
CA SER A 67 12.98 13.05 8.24
C SER A 67 12.07 14.26 8.02
N ARG A 68 11.23 14.21 6.98
CA ARG A 68 10.31 15.30 6.64
C ARG A 68 9.07 15.32 7.54
N PHE A 69 8.45 14.17 7.78
CA PHE A 69 7.12 14.06 8.38
C PHE A 69 7.07 13.33 9.72
N GLY A 70 8.20 12.91 10.31
CA GLY A 70 8.24 12.04 11.47
C GLY A 70 7.44 12.56 12.68
N ARG A 71 7.46 13.88 12.93
CA ARG A 71 6.61 14.49 13.97
C ARG A 71 5.11 14.31 13.68
N LYS A 72 4.71 14.43 12.42
CA LYS A 72 3.32 14.23 11.98
C LYS A 72 2.92 12.75 11.97
N VAL A 73 3.81 11.83 11.60
CA VAL A 73 3.58 10.38 11.70
C VAL A 73 3.18 9.97 13.13
N MET A 74 3.74 10.62 14.15
CA MET A 74 3.42 10.35 15.56
C MET A 74 2.13 11.04 16.07
N THR A 75 1.62 12.03 15.34
CA THR A 75 0.56 12.92 15.84
C THR A 75 -0.71 12.93 15.00
N ASP A 76 -0.64 12.54 13.73
CA ASP A 76 -1.73 12.59 12.76
C ASP A 76 -1.78 11.30 11.92
N ASP A 77 -2.93 10.63 12.00
CA ASP A 77 -3.12 9.32 11.38
C ASP A 77 -3.15 9.35 9.84
N LEU A 78 -3.36 10.53 9.22
CA LEU A 78 -3.19 10.67 7.77
C LEU A 78 -1.74 10.37 7.36
N TYR A 79 -0.79 10.96 8.09
CA TYR A 79 0.64 10.79 7.84
C TYR A 79 1.12 9.40 8.25
N LEU A 80 0.56 8.86 9.34
CA LEU A 80 0.82 7.49 9.75
C LEU A 80 0.33 6.49 8.70
N GLY A 81 -0.89 6.65 8.20
CA GLY A 81 -1.44 5.83 7.14
C GLY A 81 -0.57 5.87 5.88
N TYR A 82 -0.19 7.08 5.44
CA TYR A 82 0.72 7.24 4.30
C TYR A 82 2.05 6.52 4.52
N TYR A 83 2.65 6.68 5.70
CA TYR A 83 3.91 6.03 6.02
C TYR A 83 3.80 4.51 6.02
N LEU A 84 2.73 3.97 6.62
CA LEU A 84 2.50 2.53 6.66
C LEU A 84 2.17 1.95 5.28
N HIS A 85 1.60 2.74 4.35
CA HIS A 85 1.52 2.32 2.95
C HIS A 85 2.92 2.03 2.39
N LEU A 86 3.88 2.96 2.54
CA LEU A 86 5.24 2.78 2.03
C LEU A 86 5.94 1.55 2.65
N VAL A 87 5.65 1.28 3.93
CA VAL A 87 6.10 0.06 4.62
C VAL A 87 5.51 -1.19 3.96
N GLN A 88 4.21 -1.22 3.71
CA GLN A 88 3.54 -2.34 3.06
C GLN A 88 4.10 -2.57 1.65
N ASP A 89 4.30 -1.50 0.89
CA ASP A 89 4.87 -1.53 -0.44
C ASP A 89 6.28 -2.15 -0.45
N LEU A 90 7.11 -1.77 0.52
CA LEU A 90 8.44 -2.35 0.70
C LEU A 90 8.40 -3.84 1.03
N LEU A 91 7.51 -4.24 1.96
CA LEU A 91 7.32 -5.64 2.33
C LEU A 91 6.78 -6.46 1.15
N PHE A 92 5.91 -5.87 0.34
CA PHE A 92 5.35 -6.49 -0.84
C PHE A 92 6.43 -6.81 -1.88
N ARG A 93 7.42 -5.92 -2.07
CA ARG A 93 8.58 -6.22 -2.91
C ARG A 93 9.34 -7.44 -2.41
N GLY A 94 9.60 -7.55 -1.10
CA GLY A 94 10.25 -8.73 -0.52
C GLY A 94 9.44 -10.00 -0.66
N PHE A 95 8.11 -9.89 -0.53
CA PHE A 95 7.18 -11.00 -0.75
C PHE A 95 7.26 -11.51 -2.19
N ILE A 96 7.04 -10.63 -3.17
CA ILE A 96 6.94 -11.00 -4.59
C ILE A 96 8.31 -11.42 -5.17
N TYR A 97 9.35 -10.62 -4.96
CA TYR A 97 10.67 -10.84 -5.56
C TYR A 97 11.54 -11.79 -4.75
N GLY A 98 11.50 -11.71 -3.41
CA GLY A 98 12.35 -12.53 -2.54
C GLY A 98 11.76 -13.90 -2.25
N LYS A 99 10.53 -13.94 -1.73
CA LYS A 99 9.89 -15.20 -1.34
C LYS A 99 9.40 -16.01 -2.53
N TYR A 100 8.74 -15.36 -3.49
CA TYR A 100 8.13 -16.04 -4.63
C TYR A 100 8.92 -15.97 -5.94
N ASN A 101 10.08 -15.29 -5.95
CA ASN A 101 10.97 -15.20 -7.11
C ASN A 101 10.26 -14.75 -8.40
N TRP A 102 9.29 -13.85 -8.28
CA TRP A 102 8.57 -13.32 -9.44
C TRP A 102 9.49 -12.48 -10.32
N ASP A 103 9.49 -12.74 -11.63
CA ASP A 103 10.27 -11.94 -12.58
C ASP A 103 9.39 -10.89 -13.28
N PRO A 104 9.63 -9.59 -13.05
CA PRO A 104 8.90 -8.52 -13.73
C PRO A 104 9.43 -8.24 -15.15
N HIS A 105 10.57 -8.82 -15.56
CA HIS A 105 11.20 -8.56 -16.86
C HIS A 105 10.70 -9.46 -17.98
N THR A 106 9.98 -10.54 -17.66
CA THR A 106 9.32 -11.37 -18.65
C THR A 106 8.13 -10.63 -19.27
N ASP A 107 8.10 -10.55 -20.60
CA ASP A 107 7.08 -9.81 -21.35
C ASP A 107 5.65 -10.21 -20.97
N GLY A 108 4.83 -9.20 -20.66
CA GLY A 108 3.42 -9.37 -20.28
C GLY A 108 3.18 -9.80 -18.83
N ASN A 109 4.21 -10.11 -18.02
CA ASN A 109 4.02 -10.49 -16.62
C ASN A 109 3.41 -9.36 -15.79
N ILE A 110 3.78 -8.10 -16.05
CA ILE A 110 3.24 -6.95 -15.32
C ILE A 110 1.73 -6.84 -15.54
N ASP A 111 1.26 -6.96 -16.79
CA ASP A 111 -0.17 -6.86 -17.09
C ASP A 111 -0.97 -8.02 -16.50
N ARG A 112 -0.42 -9.24 -16.51
CA ARG A 112 -1.04 -10.41 -15.87
C ARG A 112 -1.08 -10.26 -14.35
N LEU A 113 -0.04 -9.69 -13.74
CA LEU A 113 -0.01 -9.41 -12.31
C LEU A 113 -1.06 -8.36 -11.93
N HIS A 114 -1.25 -7.33 -12.74
CA HIS A 114 -2.32 -6.36 -12.55
C HIS A 114 -3.71 -7.00 -12.66
N ASP A 115 -3.90 -7.96 -13.58
CA ASP A 115 -5.14 -8.74 -13.67
C ASP A 115 -5.37 -9.58 -12.40
N ASP A 116 -4.32 -10.21 -11.88
CA ASP A 116 -4.39 -10.98 -10.64
C ASP A 116 -4.75 -10.12 -9.43
N TYR A 117 -4.23 -8.89 -9.34
CA TYR A 117 -4.64 -7.95 -8.29
C TYR A 117 -6.15 -7.65 -8.35
N ARG A 118 -6.73 -7.48 -9.56
CA ARG A 118 -8.18 -7.31 -9.69
C ARG A 118 -8.95 -8.53 -9.21
N LYS A 119 -8.47 -9.75 -9.49
CA LYS A 119 -9.09 -10.99 -8.97
C LYS A 119 -8.96 -11.10 -7.45
N ALA A 120 -7.78 -10.78 -6.91
CA ALA A 120 -7.52 -10.78 -5.48
C ALA A 120 -8.42 -9.76 -4.74
N ASN A 121 -8.67 -8.60 -5.33
CA ASN A 121 -9.60 -7.60 -4.80
C ASN A 121 -11.00 -8.18 -4.57
N THR A 122 -11.53 -8.97 -5.52
CA THR A 122 -12.82 -9.66 -5.37
C THR A 122 -12.80 -10.67 -4.22
N TYR A 123 -11.76 -11.49 -4.17
CA TYR A 123 -11.57 -12.49 -3.13
C TYR A 123 -11.52 -11.84 -1.74
N LEU A 124 -10.66 -10.83 -1.56
CA LEU A 124 -10.44 -10.15 -0.28
C LEU A 124 -11.70 -9.46 0.23
N SER A 125 -12.43 -8.78 -0.66
CA SER A 125 -13.66 -8.06 -0.31
C SER A 125 -14.69 -9.00 0.33
N LYS A 126 -14.86 -10.20 -0.25
CA LYS A 126 -15.80 -11.20 0.26
C LYS A 126 -15.29 -11.93 1.50
N ARG A 127 -14.05 -12.41 1.47
CA ARG A 127 -13.46 -13.22 2.55
C ARG A 127 -13.37 -12.44 3.86
N HIS A 128 -12.98 -11.18 3.80
CA HIS A 128 -12.78 -10.33 4.97
C HIS A 128 -13.97 -9.43 5.31
N GLY A 129 -15.06 -9.51 4.53
CA GLY A 129 -16.24 -8.66 4.72
C GLY A 129 -15.93 -7.17 4.58
N LEU A 130 -15.02 -6.81 3.68
CA LEU A 130 -14.60 -5.41 3.50
C LEU A 130 -15.72 -4.62 2.83
N THR A 131 -15.92 -3.40 3.30
CA THR A 131 -16.83 -2.44 2.69
C THR A 131 -16.06 -1.19 2.28
N PHE A 132 -16.56 -0.47 1.28
CA PHE A 132 -15.97 0.83 0.93
C PHE A 132 -16.41 1.87 1.97
N ASN A 133 -15.50 2.22 2.88
CA ASN A 133 -15.73 3.13 4.01
C ASN A 133 -14.65 4.23 4.09
N ILE A 134 -13.97 4.52 2.98
CA ILE A 134 -12.90 5.52 2.92
C ILE A 134 -13.51 6.89 2.62
N VAL A 135 -13.20 7.87 3.47
CA VAL A 135 -13.68 9.25 3.36
C VAL A 135 -12.53 10.18 2.98
N LEU A 136 -12.76 11.07 2.01
CA LEU A 136 -11.81 12.11 1.65
C LEU A 136 -11.73 13.18 2.75
N PRO A 137 -10.54 13.47 3.33
CA PRO A 137 -10.42 14.52 4.34
C PRO A 137 -10.78 15.91 3.78
N GLU A 138 -11.63 16.66 4.49
CA GLU A 138 -12.10 17.98 4.06
C GLU A 138 -10.96 18.99 3.89
N ASN A 139 -9.95 18.91 4.76
CA ASN A 139 -8.81 19.81 4.80
C ASN A 139 -7.59 19.28 4.03
N LEU A 140 -7.75 18.27 3.15
CA LEU A 140 -6.63 17.62 2.48
C LEU A 140 -5.71 18.62 1.77
N ASN A 141 -6.27 19.63 1.09
CA ASN A 141 -5.50 20.65 0.35
C ASN A 141 -4.59 21.52 1.24
N ALA A 142 -4.81 21.54 2.55
CA ALA A 142 -3.96 22.24 3.51
C ALA A 142 -2.81 21.37 4.05
N GLU A 143 -2.82 20.07 3.75
CA GLU A 143 -1.81 19.14 4.25
C GLU A 143 -0.51 19.24 3.45
N GLU A 144 0.63 19.15 4.12
CA GLU A 144 1.93 19.22 3.43
C GLU A 144 2.13 18.06 2.43
N LEU A 145 1.42 16.94 2.63
CA LEU A 145 1.47 15.77 1.74
C LEU A 145 1.09 16.11 0.30
N ILE A 146 0.17 17.06 0.05
CA ILE A 146 -0.29 17.36 -1.31
C ILE A 146 0.85 17.91 -2.18
N HIS A 147 1.90 18.46 -1.57
CA HIS A 147 3.03 19.03 -2.30
C HIS A 147 4.08 17.98 -2.70
N ILE A 148 3.89 16.71 -2.37
CA ILE A 148 4.82 15.62 -2.74
C ILE A 148 4.68 15.28 -4.23
N ALA A 149 3.44 15.18 -4.70
CA ALA A 149 3.09 14.78 -6.06
C ALA A 149 1.72 15.38 -6.44
N GLU A 150 1.37 15.32 -7.72
CA GLU A 150 0.02 15.62 -8.17
C GLU A 150 -0.93 14.47 -7.79
N PHE A 151 -1.76 14.66 -6.77
CA PHE A 151 -2.74 13.66 -6.35
C PHE A 151 -4.11 13.86 -7.00
N LYS A 152 -4.79 12.76 -7.30
CA LYS A 152 -6.12 12.66 -7.92
C LYS A 152 -7.09 11.86 -7.04
N PRO A 153 -7.29 12.24 -5.76
CA PRO A 153 -7.95 11.39 -4.79
C PRO A 153 -9.43 11.15 -5.09
N ARG A 154 -10.13 12.10 -5.72
CA ARG A 154 -11.55 11.93 -6.08
C ARG A 154 -11.74 10.88 -7.17
N GLU A 155 -10.93 10.96 -8.23
CA GLU A 155 -10.93 9.98 -9.32
C GLU A 155 -10.52 8.60 -8.80
N PHE A 156 -9.46 8.55 -8.00
CA PHE A 156 -8.99 7.32 -7.38
C PHE A 156 -10.05 6.64 -6.50
N LEU A 157 -10.76 7.40 -5.65
CA LEU A 157 -11.83 6.87 -4.81
C LEU A 157 -13.02 6.38 -5.62
N ALA A 158 -13.37 7.05 -6.73
CA ALA A 158 -14.43 6.60 -7.63
C ALA A 158 -14.09 5.25 -8.29
N GLU A 159 -12.84 5.07 -8.73
CA GLU A 159 -12.35 3.79 -9.24
C GLU A 159 -12.36 2.70 -8.18
N MET A 160 -11.82 2.99 -6.99
CA MET A 160 -11.78 2.03 -5.90
C MET A 160 -13.19 1.60 -5.49
N TYR A 161 -14.15 2.52 -5.47
CA TYR A 161 -15.56 2.20 -5.25
C TYR A 161 -16.12 1.30 -6.36
N SER A 162 -15.73 1.51 -7.62
CA SER A 162 -16.09 0.63 -8.73
C SER A 162 -15.52 -0.77 -8.54
N ASP A 163 -14.28 -0.91 -8.05
CA ASP A 163 -13.69 -2.22 -7.74
C ASP A 163 -14.57 -2.97 -6.72
N TYR A 164 -14.97 -2.32 -5.63
CA TYR A 164 -15.89 -2.91 -4.64
C TYR A 164 -17.25 -3.32 -5.22
N LYS A 165 -17.77 -2.57 -6.20
CA LYS A 165 -19.04 -2.92 -6.88
C LYS A 165 -18.89 -4.08 -7.85
N GLN A 166 -17.86 -4.07 -8.69
CA GLN A 166 -17.62 -5.13 -9.68
C GLN A 166 -17.30 -6.47 -9.00
N ASN A 167 -16.73 -6.40 -7.79
CA ASN A 167 -16.45 -7.55 -6.94
C ASN A 167 -17.70 -8.28 -6.38
N SER A 168 -18.92 -7.86 -6.71
CA SER A 168 -20.15 -8.60 -6.36
C SER A 168 -20.43 -9.80 -7.28
N GLY A 169 -19.65 -10.01 -8.35
CA GLY A 169 -19.82 -11.11 -9.31
C GLY A 169 -19.51 -12.51 -8.74
N ASP A 170 -19.98 -13.57 -9.41
CA ASP A 170 -19.76 -14.97 -9.00
C ASP A 170 -18.29 -15.39 -9.18
N LEU A 171 -17.61 -15.71 -8.07
CA LEU A 171 -16.20 -16.11 -8.06
C LEU A 171 -15.95 -17.42 -8.82
N THR A 172 -16.97 -18.27 -8.98
CA THR A 172 -16.84 -19.57 -9.67
C THR A 172 -16.65 -19.44 -11.18
N LYS A 173 -16.86 -18.23 -11.73
CA LYS A 173 -16.69 -17.93 -13.16
C LYS A 173 -15.41 -17.16 -13.47
N ALA A 174 -14.63 -16.79 -12.46
CA ALA A 174 -13.36 -16.10 -12.67
C ALA A 174 -12.30 -17.08 -13.18
N SER A 175 -11.52 -16.66 -14.18
CA SER A 175 -10.32 -17.39 -14.57
C SER A 175 -9.33 -17.43 -13.39
N PRO A 176 -8.52 -18.50 -13.26
CA PRO A 176 -7.54 -18.57 -12.19
C PRO A 176 -6.55 -17.40 -12.27
N ALA A 177 -5.97 -17.06 -11.11
CA ALA A 177 -4.84 -16.14 -11.07
C ALA A 177 -3.66 -16.74 -11.85
N PHE A 178 -2.92 -15.91 -12.57
CA PHE A 178 -1.69 -16.31 -13.24
C PHE A 178 -0.57 -16.58 -12.23
N PHE A 179 -0.55 -15.80 -11.15
CA PHE A 179 0.42 -15.88 -10.08
C PHE A 179 -0.14 -15.43 -8.73
N PHE A 180 -0.62 -14.19 -8.61
CA PHE A 180 -0.98 -13.63 -7.30
C PHE A 180 -2.40 -14.07 -6.89
N THR A 181 -2.48 -15.17 -6.13
CA THR A 181 -3.75 -15.77 -5.71
C THR A 181 -4.38 -15.04 -4.51
N GLY A 182 -5.64 -15.40 -4.19
CA GLY A 182 -6.30 -14.92 -2.98
C GLY A 182 -5.57 -15.35 -1.70
N GLU A 183 -5.04 -16.57 -1.67
CA GLU A 183 -4.24 -17.09 -0.55
C GLU A 183 -2.92 -16.33 -0.40
N MET A 184 -2.26 -15.98 -1.50
CA MET A 184 -1.09 -15.10 -1.45
C MET A 184 -1.43 -13.71 -0.93
N ALA A 185 -2.61 -13.19 -1.28
CA ALA A 185 -3.09 -11.92 -0.76
C ALA A 185 -3.35 -11.98 0.76
N ASP A 186 -3.97 -13.06 1.26
CA ASP A 186 -4.14 -13.29 2.70
C ASP A 186 -2.80 -13.37 3.42
N GLU A 187 -1.86 -14.13 2.87
CA GLU A 187 -0.52 -14.27 3.44
C GLU A 187 0.21 -12.92 3.50
N PHE A 188 0.14 -12.15 2.42
CA PHE A 188 0.75 -10.83 2.38
C PHE A 188 0.09 -9.88 3.39
N ILE A 189 -1.23 -9.93 3.60
CA ILE A 189 -1.90 -9.11 4.62
C ILE A 189 -1.32 -9.40 6.01
N GLU A 190 -1.08 -10.66 6.36
CA GLU A 190 -0.48 -10.99 7.66
C GLU A 190 0.97 -10.48 7.78
N ILE A 191 1.76 -10.58 6.70
CA ILE A 191 3.12 -10.00 6.64
C ILE A 191 3.08 -8.48 6.78
N ALA A 192 2.19 -7.82 6.06
CA ALA A 192 1.98 -6.38 6.08
C ALA A 192 1.58 -5.89 7.47
N VAL A 193 0.61 -6.56 8.11
CA VAL A 193 0.14 -6.24 9.46
C VAL A 193 1.26 -6.46 10.48
N GLY A 194 1.94 -7.60 10.45
CA GLY A 194 3.05 -7.89 11.36
C GLY A 194 4.21 -6.89 11.22
N GLY A 195 4.57 -6.54 9.98
CA GLY A 195 5.60 -5.54 9.69
C GLY A 195 5.20 -4.14 10.15
N CYS A 196 3.96 -3.72 9.90
CA CYS A 196 3.45 -2.43 10.36
C CYS A 196 3.40 -2.35 11.89
N LEU A 197 2.95 -3.39 12.59
CA LEU A 197 2.93 -3.43 14.06
C LEU A 197 4.35 -3.36 14.65
N ASN A 198 5.31 -4.06 14.07
CA ASN A 198 6.71 -3.99 14.49
C ASN A 198 7.27 -2.57 14.29
N GLU A 199 6.98 -1.94 13.15
CA GLU A 199 7.40 -0.58 12.86
C GLU A 199 6.75 0.44 13.80
N LEU A 200 5.45 0.33 14.07
CA LEU A 200 4.75 1.17 15.05
C LEU A 200 5.40 1.10 16.43
N ASN A 201 5.71 -0.11 16.90
CA ASN A 201 6.37 -0.33 18.19
C ASN A 201 7.79 0.28 18.24
N ALA A 202 8.50 0.28 17.11
CA ALA A 202 9.81 0.94 17.00
C ALA A 202 9.70 2.46 17.00
N LEU A 203 8.74 3.02 16.26
CA LEU A 203 8.49 4.46 16.20
C LEU A 203 8.17 5.05 17.58
N GLN A 204 7.42 4.32 18.42
CA GLN A 204 7.16 4.70 19.81
C GLN A 204 8.44 4.82 20.66
N LYS A 205 9.49 4.09 20.30
CA LYS A 205 10.81 4.11 20.95
C LYS A 205 11.78 5.09 20.29
N GLY A 206 11.32 5.87 19.30
CA GLY A 206 12.15 6.82 18.56
C GLY A 206 13.13 6.17 17.56
N VAL A 207 12.89 4.91 17.17
CA VAL A 207 13.71 4.17 16.21
C VAL A 207 12.86 3.62 15.06
N SER A 208 13.49 3.04 14.04
CA SER A 208 12.83 2.35 12.92
C SER A 208 13.13 0.85 13.03
N ALA A 209 12.13 -0.01 12.89
CA ALA A 209 12.34 -1.45 12.82
C ALA A 209 12.80 -1.85 11.41
N ILE A 210 12.43 -1.05 10.41
CA ILE A 210 12.70 -1.32 9.00
C ILE A 210 13.94 -0.54 8.54
N ASN A 211 14.84 -1.27 7.87
CA ASN A 211 15.94 -0.69 7.10
C ASN A 211 15.66 -0.92 5.62
N GLU A 212 15.19 0.12 4.92
CA GLU A 212 14.73 0.01 3.53
C GLU A 212 15.84 -0.36 2.54
N THR A 213 17.09 -0.07 2.89
CA THR A 213 18.25 -0.39 2.06
C THR A 213 18.63 -1.84 2.24
N LEU A 214 18.72 -2.32 3.48
CA LEU A 214 19.03 -3.72 3.78
C LEU A 214 17.98 -4.67 3.21
N LEU A 215 16.71 -4.32 3.32
CA LEU A 215 15.62 -5.09 2.73
C LEU A 215 15.74 -5.14 1.20
N ALA A 216 16.03 -4.03 0.54
CA ALA A 216 16.25 -4.03 -0.91
C ALA A 216 17.47 -4.87 -1.36
N PHE A 217 18.42 -5.17 -0.47
CA PHE A 217 19.51 -6.10 -0.77
C PHE A 217 19.10 -7.57 -0.66
N ALA A 218 18.08 -7.89 0.14
CA ALA A 218 17.68 -9.26 0.46
C ALA A 218 16.94 -9.98 -0.68
N TRP A 219 16.54 -9.27 -1.74
CA TRP A 219 15.91 -9.82 -2.95
C TRP A 219 16.44 -9.14 -4.21
#